data_AF-A0A6A4I159-F1
#
_entry.id   AF-A0A6A4I159-F1
#
_cell.length_a   1.000
_cell.length_b   1.000
_cell.length_c   1.000
_cell.angle_alpha   90.00
_cell.angle_beta   90.00
_cell.angle_gamma   90.00
#
_symmetry.space_group_name_H-M   'P 1'
#
loop_
_entity.id
_entity.type
_entity.pdbx_description
1 polymer ?
#
loop_
_entity_poly.entity_id
_entity_poly.type
_entity_poly.pdbx_seq_one_letter_code
_entity_poly.pdbx_strand_id
1 'polypeptide(L)'
;MPGYRLEYASTSRAKCKGPKPCGGTIIPKGGLRLGSTVDFNGKQSFAWRHWGCATAKVIANIKGQFPDASDVDGFEDLNEEDQAKIIKAWEDGHVADEDIPESARKADA
;
A
#
# COMPACT_ATOMS: atom_id res chain seq x y z
N MET A 1 -14.41 8.85 -8.33
CA MET A 1 -13.02 8.50 -8.71
C MET A 1 -12.44 7.59 -7.63
N PRO A 2 -11.70 6.53 -7.98
CA PRO A 2 -11.04 5.69 -6.99
C PRO A 2 -9.91 6.49 -6.31
N GLY A 3 -10.08 6.83 -5.03
CA GLY A 3 -9.02 7.49 -4.26
C GLY A 3 -7.95 6.49 -3.82
N TYR A 4 -6.69 6.86 -3.93
CA TYR A 4 -5.59 6.17 -3.25
C TYR A 4 -5.12 7.02 -2.07
N ARG A 5 -4.70 6.34 -1.00
CA ARG A 5 -4.22 6.98 0.23
C ARG A 5 -3.06 6.20 0.82
N LEU A 6 -2.00 6.89 1.16
CA LEU A 6 -0.85 6.39 1.89
C LEU A 6 -0.93 6.89 3.32
N GLU A 7 -0.75 6.00 4.29
CA GLU A 7 -0.69 6.41 5.69
C GLU A 7 0.01 5.37 6.54
N TYR A 8 0.49 5.78 7.70
CA TYR A 8 0.85 4.85 8.76
C TYR A 8 -0.40 4.35 9.47
N ALA A 9 -0.47 3.05 9.69
CA ALA A 9 -1.63 2.44 10.32
C ALA A 9 -1.85 2.98 11.74
N SER A 10 -2.90 3.77 11.95
CA SER A 10 -3.20 4.30 13.30
C SER A 10 -3.72 3.20 14.25
N THR A 11 -4.27 2.11 13.68
CA THR A 11 -4.82 0.97 14.43
C THR A 11 -4.55 -0.37 13.73
N SER A 12 -4.40 -1.43 14.54
CA SER A 12 -4.18 -2.80 14.06
C SER A 12 -5.48 -3.55 13.75
N ARG A 13 -6.39 -2.92 13.00
CA ARG A 13 -7.68 -3.53 12.58
C ARG A 13 -7.76 -3.81 11.09
N ALA A 14 -6.93 -3.13 10.29
CA ALA A 14 -6.91 -3.31 8.86
C ALA A 14 -6.29 -4.67 8.50
N LYS A 15 -6.98 -5.44 7.67
CA LYS A 15 -6.45 -6.70 7.11
C LYS A 15 -5.92 -6.44 5.72
N CYS A 16 -4.72 -6.92 5.44
CA CYS A 16 -4.12 -6.76 4.12
C CYS A 16 -4.93 -7.51 3.05
N LYS A 17 -5.30 -6.81 1.98
CA LYS A 17 -5.94 -7.37 0.77
C LYS A 17 -4.94 -7.78 -0.32
N GLY A 18 -3.67 -7.95 0.03
CA GLY A 18 -2.60 -8.41 -0.85
C GLY A 18 -2.72 -9.89 -1.24
N PRO A 19 -1.83 -10.38 -2.12
CA PRO A 19 -1.74 -11.81 -2.43
C PRO A 19 -1.37 -12.64 -1.18
N LYS A 20 -1.73 -13.93 -1.17
CA LYS A 20 -1.29 -14.87 -0.12
C LYS A 20 0.25 -15.02 -0.18
N PRO A 21 0.97 -15.11 0.94
CA PRO A 21 0.50 -15.35 2.31
C PRO A 21 0.02 -14.10 3.08
N CYS A 22 0.34 -12.91 2.57
CA CYS A 22 0.00 -11.62 3.20
C CYS A 22 -1.51 -11.35 3.28
N GLY A 23 -2.29 -11.87 2.34
CA GLY A 23 -3.74 -11.70 2.27
C GLY A 23 -4.46 -12.19 3.54
N GLY A 24 -5.02 -11.27 4.32
CA GLY A 24 -5.74 -11.54 5.57
C GLY A 24 -4.93 -11.23 6.84
N THR A 25 -3.63 -10.97 6.72
CA THR A 25 -2.77 -10.56 7.85
C THR A 25 -3.16 -9.18 8.36
N ILE A 26 -3.01 -8.96 9.67
CA ILE A 26 -3.31 -7.67 10.30
C ILE A 26 -2.14 -6.72 10.05
N ILE A 27 -2.44 -5.51 9.62
CA ILE A 27 -1.45 -4.43 9.49
C ILE A 27 -1.17 -3.87 10.89
N PRO A 28 0.06 -3.98 11.42
CA PRO A 28 0.38 -3.50 12.76
C PRO A 28 0.28 -1.96 12.84
N LYS A 29 0.07 -1.43 14.03
CA LYS A 29 0.02 0.03 14.25
C LYS A 29 1.40 0.61 13.94
N GLY A 30 1.44 1.73 13.21
CA GLY A 30 2.67 2.36 12.74
C GLY A 30 3.24 1.73 11.46
N GLY A 31 2.66 0.64 10.95
CA GLY A 31 3.08 0.06 9.67
C GLY A 31 2.59 0.88 8.49
N LEU A 32 3.44 1.05 7.48
CA LEU A 32 3.09 1.72 6.22
C LEU A 32 2.05 0.91 5.44
N ARG A 33 0.94 1.55 5.09
CA ARG A 33 -0.16 0.93 4.35
C ARG A 33 -0.64 1.77 3.18
N LEU A 34 -1.06 1.08 2.14
CA LEU A 34 -1.70 1.65 0.96
C LEU A 34 -3.20 1.33 1.01
N GLY A 35 -4.02 2.37 1.01
CA GLY A 35 -5.47 2.31 0.88
C GLY A 35 -5.91 2.59 -0.55
N SER A 36 -6.81 1.75 -1.07
CA SER A 36 -7.51 2.01 -2.33
C SER A 36 -9.01 2.07 -2.08
N THR A 37 -9.69 3.12 -2.53
CA THR A 37 -11.15 3.21 -2.46
C THR A 37 -11.78 2.13 -3.33
N VAL A 38 -12.61 1.30 -2.72
CA VAL A 38 -13.42 0.28 -3.36
C VAL A 38 -14.89 0.54 -3.02
N ASP A 39 -15.77 0.46 -4.01
CA ASP A 39 -17.20 0.42 -3.71
C ASP A 39 -17.58 -1.00 -3.31
N PHE A 40 -18.22 -1.15 -2.16
CA PHE A 40 -18.79 -2.41 -1.74
C PHE A 40 -20.26 -2.20 -1.39
N ASN A 41 -21.16 -2.69 -2.25
CA ASN A 41 -22.60 -2.66 -2.05
C ASN A 41 -23.15 -1.22 -1.90
N GLY A 42 -22.66 -0.27 -2.71
CA GLY A 42 -23.05 1.14 -2.68
C GLY A 42 -22.46 1.93 -1.51
N LYS A 43 -21.54 1.32 -0.74
CA LYS A 43 -20.76 1.99 0.30
C LYS A 43 -19.29 2.02 -0.11
N GLN A 44 -18.77 3.22 -0.30
CA GLN A 44 -17.33 3.40 -0.49
C GLN A 44 -16.58 2.98 0.77
N SER A 45 -15.66 2.03 0.62
CA SER A 45 -14.80 1.51 1.67
C SER A 45 -13.35 1.58 1.21
N PHE A 46 -12.39 1.61 2.14
CA PHE A 46 -10.98 1.53 1.79
C PHE A 46 -10.48 0.10 1.93
N ALA A 47 -9.94 -0.45 0.85
CA ALA A 47 -9.19 -1.70 0.90
C ALA A 47 -7.74 -1.39 1.26
N TRP A 48 -7.37 -1.73 2.48
CA TRP A 48 -6.01 -1.55 2.99
C TRP A 48 -5.11 -2.72 2.61
N ARG A 49 -3.87 -2.40 2.26
CA ARG A 49 -2.80 -3.36 1.95
C ARG A 49 -1.53 -2.89 2.63
N HIS A 50 -0.67 -3.83 3.01
CA HIS A 50 0.72 -3.46 3.30
C HIS A 50 1.33 -2.82 2.06
N TRP A 51 2.21 -1.84 2.28
CA TRP A 51 2.99 -1.23 1.20
C TRP A 51 3.71 -2.30 0.35
N GLY A 52 4.49 -3.17 0.98
CA GLY A 52 5.12 -4.32 0.31
C GLY A 52 4.19 -5.36 -0.30
N CYS A 53 2.88 -5.31 -0.04
CA CYS A 53 1.90 -6.20 -0.70
C CYS A 53 1.15 -5.49 -1.84
N ALA A 54 1.54 -4.27 -2.21
CA ALA A 54 1.06 -3.59 -3.41
C ALA A 54 1.68 -4.25 -4.65
N THR A 55 0.83 -4.68 -5.58
CA THR A 55 1.30 -5.33 -6.80
C THR A 55 1.60 -4.28 -7.87
N ALA A 56 2.42 -4.63 -8.87
CA ALA A 56 2.71 -3.76 -10.01
C ALA A 56 1.44 -3.24 -10.69
N LYS A 57 0.37 -4.06 -10.73
CA LYS A 57 -0.94 -3.64 -11.25
C LYS A 57 -1.56 -2.52 -10.41
N VAL A 58 -1.44 -2.56 -9.09
CA VAL A 58 -1.93 -1.48 -8.23
C VAL A 58 -1.15 -0.21 -8.53
N ILE A 59 0.18 -0.26 -8.53
CA ILE A 59 1.02 0.90 -8.85
C ILE A 59 0.67 1.48 -10.22
N ALA A 60 0.51 0.66 -11.26
CA ALA A 60 0.10 1.12 -12.57
C ALA A 60 -1.27 1.83 -12.58
N ASN A 61 -2.23 1.38 -11.76
CA ASN A 61 -3.52 2.08 -11.62
C ASN A 61 -3.39 3.40 -10.85
N ILE A 62 -2.48 3.48 -9.88
CA ILE A 62 -2.20 4.74 -9.18
C ILE A 62 -1.52 5.71 -10.14
N LYS A 63 -0.49 5.28 -10.87
CA LYS A 63 0.20 6.07 -11.92
C LYS A 63 -0.74 6.58 -13.01
N GLY A 64 -1.79 5.81 -13.31
CA GLY A 64 -2.83 6.23 -14.27
C GLY A 64 -3.74 7.34 -13.75
N GLN A 65 -3.79 7.57 -12.43
CA GLN A 65 -4.63 8.59 -11.79
C GLN A 65 -3.82 9.75 -11.21
N PHE A 66 -2.61 9.47 -10.75
CA PHE A 66 -1.68 10.39 -10.11
C PHE A 66 -0.39 10.38 -10.95
N PRO A 67 0.04 11.52 -11.53
CA PRO A 67 1.27 11.56 -12.33
C PRO A 67 2.50 11.26 -11.47
N ASP A 68 2.50 11.78 -10.24
CA ASP A 68 3.62 11.73 -9.30
C ASP A 68 3.23 11.02 -8.00
N ALA A 69 4.20 10.35 -7.39
CA ALA A 69 4.03 9.71 -6.08
C ALA A 69 3.61 10.71 -4.98
N SER A 70 4.07 11.95 -5.09
CA SER A 70 3.75 13.04 -4.15
C SER A 70 2.30 13.53 -4.24
N ASP A 71 1.60 13.23 -5.34
CA ASP A 71 0.21 13.62 -5.52
C ASP A 71 -0.76 12.67 -4.78
N VAL A 72 -0.24 11.54 -4.29
CA VAL A 72 -1.03 10.58 -3.51
C VAL A 72 -1.33 11.13 -2.12
N ASP A 73 -2.60 11.10 -1.74
CA ASP A 73 -3.09 11.53 -0.42
C ASP A 73 -2.27 10.87 0.71
N GLY A 74 -1.66 11.69 1.56
CA GLY A 74 -0.86 11.25 2.71
C GLY A 74 0.60 10.90 2.43
N PHE A 75 1.10 11.07 1.19
CA PHE A 75 2.53 10.95 0.91
C PHE A 75 3.39 11.94 1.73
N GLU A 76 2.91 13.18 1.86
CA GLU A 76 3.60 14.25 2.62
C GLU A 76 3.70 13.99 4.13
N ASP A 77 2.83 13.14 4.68
CA ASP A 77 2.82 12.76 6.11
C ASP A 77 3.84 11.63 6.41
N LEU A 78 4.42 11.04 5.37
CA LEU A 78 5.41 9.98 5.51
C LEU A 78 6.80 10.53 5.80
N ASN A 79 7.63 9.72 6.44
CA ASN A 79 9.04 10.03 6.63
C ASN A 79 9.77 10.08 5.28
N GLU A 80 10.81 10.91 5.19
CA GLU A 80 11.62 11.08 3.97
C GLU A 80 12.19 9.75 3.43
N GLU A 81 12.54 8.82 4.33
CA GLU A 81 12.99 7.47 3.96
C GLU A 81 11.91 6.67 3.24
N ASP A 82 10.65 6.74 3.71
CA ASP A 82 9.53 6.03 3.09
C ASP A 82 9.05 6.72 1.81
N GLN A 83 9.11 8.06 1.78
CA GLN A 83 8.87 8.83 0.56
C GLN A 83 9.83 8.43 -0.55
N ALA A 84 11.14 8.33 -0.27
CA ALA A 84 12.15 7.91 -1.23
C ALA A 84 11.88 6.49 -1.77
N LYS A 85 11.44 5.57 -0.91
CA LYS A 85 11.05 4.21 -1.33
C LYS A 85 9.83 4.20 -2.23
N ILE A 86 8.82 5.03 -1.93
CA ILE A 86 7.61 5.13 -2.75
C ILE A 86 7.95 5.71 -4.12
N ILE A 87 8.78 6.75 -4.18
CA ILE A 87 9.27 7.32 -5.44
C ILE A 87 10.00 6.24 -6.25
N LYS A 88 10.91 5.50 -5.61
CA LYS A 88 11.63 4.40 -6.27
C LYS A 88 10.70 3.33 -6.81
N ALA A 89 9.71 2.90 -6.01
CA ALA A 89 8.69 1.95 -6.46
C ALA A 89 7.79 2.49 -7.58
N TRP A 90 7.61 3.82 -7.64
CA TRP A 90 6.87 4.49 -8.69
C TRP A 90 7.63 4.45 -10.02
N GLU A 91 8.94 4.71 -9.98
CA GLU A 91 9.82 4.61 -11.15
C GLU A 91 9.90 3.17 -11.65
N ASP A 92 10.14 2.23 -10.75
CA ASP A 92 10.29 0.80 -11.04
C ASP A 92 8.95 0.12 -11.39
N GLY A 93 7.82 0.77 -11.06
CA GLY A 93 6.47 0.29 -11.32
C GLY A 93 6.05 -0.90 -10.45
N HIS A 94 6.86 -1.29 -9.48
CA HIS A 94 6.57 -2.33 -8.48
C HIS A 94 7.26 -1.99 -7.15
N VAL A 95 6.76 -2.54 -6.05
CA VAL A 95 7.41 -2.37 -4.74
C VAL A 95 8.64 -3.26 -4.66
N ALA A 96 9.73 -2.74 -4.11
CA ALA A 96 10.96 -3.49 -3.89
C ALA A 96 10.71 -4.70 -2.96
N ASP A 97 11.35 -5.83 -3.24
CA ASP A 97 11.27 -7.05 -2.42
C ASP A 97 11.79 -6.81 -0.98
N GLU A 98 12.62 -5.79 -0.80
CA GLU A 98 13.16 -5.34 0.48
C GLU A 98 12.08 -4.73 1.39
N ASP A 99 11.06 -4.09 0.83
CA ASP A 99 9.94 -3.47 1.55
C ASP A 99 8.76 -4.43 1.76
N ILE A 100 8.91 -5.69 1.32
CA ILE A 100 7.94 -6.74 1.59
C ILE A 100 8.02 -7.11 3.08
N PRO A 101 6.95 -6.86 3.86
CA PRO A 101 6.97 -7.20 5.29
C PRO A 101 7.17 -8.71 5.47
N GLU A 102 7.74 -9.13 6.61
CA GLU A 102 7.96 -10.56 6.90
C GLU A 102 6.66 -11.39 6.76
N SER A 103 5.51 -10.80 7.09
CA SER A 103 4.17 -11.38 6.88
C SER A 103 3.83 -11.71 5.42
N ALA A 104 4.61 -11.21 4.47
CA ALA A 104 4.46 -11.37 3.03
C ALA A 104 5.64 -12.10 2.38
N ARG A 105 6.83 -12.11 3.01
CA ARG A 105 7.89 -13.06 2.67
C ARG A 105 7.41 -14.47 3.03
N LYS A 106 7.53 -15.41 2.10
CA LYS A 106 7.33 -16.82 2.41
C LYS A 106 8.31 -17.16 3.54
N ALA A 107 7.80 -17.66 4.67
CA ALA A 107 8.63 -18.40 5.59
C ALA A 107 9.18 -19.59 4.79
N ASP A 108 10.46 -19.54 4.45
CA ASP A 108 11.22 -20.74 4.11
C ASP A 108 11.52 -21.42 5.44
N ALA A 109 10.66 -22.37 5.82
CA ALA A 109 10.90 -23.47 6.75
C ALA A 109 9.69 -24.42 6.77
#